data_AF-A0A940L2A7-F1
#
_entry.id   AF-A0A940L2A7-F1
#
_cell.length_a   1.000
_cell.length_b   1.000
_cell.length_c   1.000
_cell.angle_alpha   90.00
_cell.angle_beta   90.00
_cell.angle_gamma   90.00
#
_symmetry.space_group_name_H-M   'P 1'
#
loop_
_entity.id
_entity.type
_entity.pdbx_description
1 polymer ?
#
loop_
_entity_poly.entity_id
_entity_poly.type
_entity_poly.pdbx_seq_one_letter_code
_entity_poly.pdbx_strand_id
1 'polypeptide(L)' 'MKQYWDIKSVHQDKVLMFRMGDFFEMFFDDAVKAAPVLGIALTQRNKKSADETPMCG' A
#
# COMPACT_ATOMS: atom_id res chain seq x y z
N MET A 1 -3.25 -1.16 -10.42
CA MET A 1 -2.32 -2.03 -9.67
C MET A 1 -1.19 -2.64 -10.50
N LYS A 2 -1.31 -2.83 -11.82
CA LYS A 2 -0.21 -3.40 -12.65
C LYS A 2 1.15 -2.71 -12.45
N GLN A 3 1.18 -1.38 -12.58
CA GLN A 3 2.41 -0.59 -12.39
C GLN A 3 2.99 -0.69 -10.96
N TYR A 4 2.13 -0.80 -9.94
CA TYR A 4 2.58 -1.01 -8.56
C TYR A 4 3.31 -2.35 -8.43
N TRP A 5 2.72 -3.42 -8.99
CA TRP A 5 3.32 -4.76 -8.97
C TRP A 5 4.60 -4.84 -9.80
N ASP A 6 4.67 -4.16 -10.94
CA ASP A 6 5.87 -4.11 -11.77
C ASP A 6 7.05 -3.53 -10.98
N ILE A 7 6.84 -2.41 -10.28
CA ILE A 7 7.89 -1.78 -9.44
C ILE A 7 8.19 -2.61 -8.20
N LYS A 8 7.15 -3.14 -7.53
CA LYS A 8 7.30 -3.97 -6.33
C LYS A 8 8.05 -5.28 -6.61
N SER A 9 7.94 -5.83 -7.82
CA SER A 9 8.68 -7.03 -8.22
C SER A 9 10.19 -6.86 -8.16
N VAL A 10 10.69 -5.63 -8.35
CA VAL A 10 12.12 -5.28 -8.29
C VAL A 10 12.56 -4.95 -6.86
N HIS A 11 11.62 -4.71 -5.95
CA HIS A 11 11.85 -4.26 -4.57
C HIS A 11 10.99 -5.04 -3.56
N GLN A 12 11.04 -6.37 -3.65
CA GLN A 12 10.18 -7.25 -2.84
C GLN A 12 10.41 -7.12 -1.33
N ASP A 13 11.63 -6.80 -0.92
CA ASP A 13 12.09 -6.67 0.47
C ASP A 13 11.87 -5.27 1.07
N LYS A 14 11.44 -4.30 0.27
CA LYS A 14 11.34 -2.88 0.68
C LYS A 14 9.90 -2.40 0.68
N VAL A 15 9.59 -1.46 1.56
CA VAL A 15 8.29 -0.77 1.55
C VAL A 15 8.23 0.19 0.36
N LEU A 16 7.24 0.01 -0.53
CA LEU A 16 7.05 0.87 -1.69
C LEU A 16 6.05 1.99 -1.39
N MET A 17 6.56 3.20 -1.23
CA MET A 17 5.77 4.43 -1.18
C MET A 17 5.36 4.84 -2.60
N PHE A 18 4.13 4.52 -2.99
CA PHE A 18 3.61 4.80 -4.32
C PHE A 18 2.89 6.14 -4.36
N ARG A 19 3.39 7.09 -5.18
CA ARG A 19 2.77 8.41 -5.28
C ARG A 19 1.40 8.34 -5.94
N MET A 20 0.37 8.73 -5.20
CA MET A 20 -0.99 8.93 -5.71
C MET A 20 -1.44 10.37 -5.43
N GLY A 21 -1.30 11.24 -6.43
CA GLY A 21 -1.57 12.66 -6.29
C GLY A 21 -0.56 13.34 -5.36
N ASP A 22 -1.08 13.90 -4.26
CA ASP A 22 -0.31 14.61 -3.25
C ASP A 22 0.17 13.70 -2.10
N PHE A 23 -0.30 12.45 -2.06
CA PHE A 23 0.03 11.49 -1.01
C PHE A 23 0.92 10.36 -1.52
N PHE A 24 1.65 9.73 -0.61
CA PHE A 24 2.36 8.48 -0.85
C PHE A 24 1.61 7.34 -0.19
N GLU A 25 0.98 6.51 -1.00
CA GLU A 25 0.22 5.37 -0.53
C GLU A 25 1.05 4.08 -0.62
N MET A 26 0.95 3.26 0.42
CA MET A 26 1.48 1.91 0.49
C MET A 26 0.29 0.95 0.44
N PHE A 27 0.49 -0.22 -0.18
CA PHE A 27 -0.59 -1.18 -0.42
C PHE A 27 -0.23 -2.59 0.06
N PHE A 28 -1.26 -3.41 0.35
CA PHE A 28 -1.14 -4.79 0.78
C PHE A 28 -0.27 -4.95 2.03
N ASP A 29 0.70 -5.87 1.99
CA ASP A 29 1.60 -6.17 3.10
C ASP A 29 2.46 -4.97 3.52
N ASP A 30 2.83 -4.10 2.57
CA ASP A 30 3.56 -2.87 2.87
C ASP A 30 2.73 -1.94 3.74
N ALA A 31 1.42 -1.85 3.48
CA ALA A 31 0.53 -1.04 4.29
C ALA A 31 0.40 -1.59 5.72
N VAL A 32 0.23 -2.91 5.84
CA VAL A 32 0.08 -3.59 7.13
C VAL A 32 1.34 -3.44 7.99
N LYS A 33 2.52 -3.49 7.37
CA LYS A 33 3.81 -3.31 8.07
C LYS A 33 4.10 -1.85 8.37
N ALA A 34 3.85 -0.94 7.44
CA ALA A 34 4.20 0.47 7.59
C ALA A 34 3.27 1.22 8.55
N ALA A 35 1.97 0.91 8.56
CA ALA A 35 0.99 1.59 9.41
C ALA A 35 1.37 1.64 10.90
N PRO A 36 1.67 0.52 11.59
CA PRO A 36 2.07 0.56 13.00
C PRO A 36 3.45 1.20 13.22
N VAL A 37 4.37 1.09 12.26
CA VAL A 37 5.73 1.65 12.36
C VAL A 37 5.70 3.18 12.23
N LEU A 38 4.87 3.70 11.33
CA LEU A 38 4.72 5.13 11.09
C LEU A 38 3.66 5.79 11.97
N GLY A 39 2.86 5.01 12.70
CA GLY A 39 1.77 5.52 13.54
C GLY A 39 0.62 6.11 12.74
N ILE A 40 0.37 5.60 11.53
CA ILE A 40 -0.70 6.08 10.63
C ILE A 40 -1.85 5.08 10.56
N ALA A 41 -3.03 5.56 10.18
CA ALA A 41 -4.22 4.73 10.10
C ALA A 41 -4.12 3.73 8.92
N LEU A 42 -4.24 2.44 9.23
CA LEU A 42 -4.44 1.40 8.21
C LEU A 42 -5.90 1.43 7.74
N THR A 43 -6.10 1.63 6.44
CA THR A 43 -7.42 1.66 5.81
C THR A 43 -7.50 0.63 4.68
N GLN A 44 -8.65 0.51 4.02
CA GLN A 44 -8.86 -0.46 2.96
C GLN A 44 -9.58 0.19 1.79
N ARG A 45 -9.08 -0.02 0.58
CA ARG A 45 -9.72 0.39 -0.66
C ARG A 45 -10.76 -0.66 -1.07
N ASN A 46 -11.93 -0.21 -1.51
CA ASN A 46 -13.08 -1.05 -1.90
C ASN A 46 -13.65 -1.93 -0.78
N LYS A 47 -14.03 -1.31 0.35
CA LYS A 47 -14.81 -1.99 1.40
C LYS A 47 -16.04 -2.68 0.78
N LYS A 48 -16.14 -4.00 0.94
CA LYS A 48 -17.23 -4.90 0.47
C LYS A 48 -17.13 -5.45 -0.96
N SER A 49 -15.95 -5.51 -1.56
CA SER A 49 -15.71 -6.29 -2.79
C SER A 49 -14.65 -7.35 -2.56
N ALA A 50 -14.61 -8.40 -3.39
CA ALA A 50 -13.61 -9.46 -3.31
C ALA A 50 -12.16 -8.93 -3.46
N ASP A 51 -12.00 -7.71 -4.01
CA ASP A 51 -10.75 -6.99 -4.18
C ASP A 51 -10.48 -5.97 -3.05
N GLU A 52 -10.72 -6.35 -1.80
CA GLU A 52 -10.36 -5.52 -0.65
C GLU A 52 -8.83 -5.38 -0.57
N THR A 53 -8.33 -4.15 -0.69
CA THR A 53 -6.89 -3.89 -0.70
C THR A 53 -6.50 -3.03 0.51
N PRO A 54 -5.73 -3.58 1.47
CA PRO A 54 -5.16 -2.80 2.57
C PRO A 54 -4.29 -1.66 2.04
N MET A 55 -4.43 -0.47 2.62
CA MET A 55 -3.67 0.71 2.25
C MET A 55 -3.44 1.66 3.43
N CYS A 56 -2.30 2.33 3.43
CA CYS A 56 -2.01 3.45 4.33
C CYS A 56 -1.12 4.46 3.61
N GLY A 57 -1.25 5.73 3.93
CA GLY A 57 -0.52 6.81 3.29
C GLY A 57 -0.79 8.15 3.96
#